data_AF-A0A371YIP8-F1
#
_entry.id   AF-A0A371YIP8-F1
#
_cell.length_a   1.000
_cell.length_b   1.000
_cell.length_c   1.000
_cell.angle_alpha   90.00
_cell.angle_beta   90.00
_cell.angle_gamma   90.00
#
_symmetry.space_group_name_H-M   'P 1'
#
loop_
_entity.id
_entity.type
_entity.pdbx_description
1 polymer ?
#
loop_
_entity_poly.entity_id
_entity_poly.type
_entity_poly.pdbx_seq_one_letter_code
_entity_poly.pdbx_strand_id
1 'polypeptide(L)' 'EYATHADNYGVPGSSFTAVEIKELGQIKVFDEKGNPYRDFTDQLDHRNINNLLIGFIERNRLVEAV' A
#
# COMPACT_ATOMS: atom_id res chain seq x y z
N GLU A 1 8.08 -0.73 -2.31
CA GLU A 1 8.33 -2.18 -2.15
C GLU A 1 7.23 -2.78 -1.28
N TYR A 2 6.86 -4.05 -1.48
CA TYR A 2 5.88 -4.75 -0.63
C TYR A 2 6.37 -6.17 -0.28
N ALA A 3 5.84 -6.72 0.82
CA ALA A 3 5.97 -8.13 1.18
C ALA A 3 4.60 -8.81 1.18
N THR A 4 4.61 -10.13 0.99
CA THR A 4 3.40 -10.96 1.06
C THR A 4 3.56 -12.08 2.07
N HIS A 5 2.45 -12.49 2.68
CA HIS A 5 2.39 -13.64 3.57
C HIS A 5 1.00 -14.29 3.48
N ALA A 6 0.92 -15.58 3.77
CA ALA A 6 -0.36 -16.28 3.81
C ALA A 6 -1.14 -15.88 5.07
N ASP A 7 -2.43 -15.58 4.92
CA ASP A 7 -3.32 -15.23 6.03
C ASP A 7 -4.74 -15.82 5.81
N ASN A 8 -5.60 -15.73 6.82
CA ASN A 8 -7.00 -16.16 6.76
C ASN A 8 -7.87 -15.39 7.75
N TYR A 9 -9.17 -15.26 7.46
CA TYR A 9 -10.13 -14.58 8.34
C TYR A 9 -10.61 -15.45 9.52
N GLY A 10 -9.91 -16.55 9.86
CA GLY A 10 -10.31 -17.48 10.93
C GLY A 10 -11.50 -18.39 10.58
N VAL A 11 -11.99 -18.36 9.34
CA VAL A 11 -13.10 -19.20 8.85
C VAL A 11 -12.58 -20.18 7.77
N PRO A 12 -13.03 -21.46 7.75
CA PRO A 12 -12.63 -22.39 6.70
C PRO A 12 -12.91 -21.84 5.29
N GLY A 13 -11.94 -21.97 4.38
CA GLY A 13 -12.03 -21.48 3.00
C GLY A 13 -11.80 -19.97 2.81
N SER A 14 -11.44 -19.25 3.88
CA SER A 14 -11.21 -17.80 3.87
C SER A 14 -9.74 -17.40 3.76
N SER A 15 -8.87 -18.31 3.32
CA SER A 15 -7.46 -18.04 3.11
C SER A 15 -7.24 -17.03 1.98
N PHE A 16 -6.25 -16.17 2.14
CA PHE A 16 -5.83 -15.17 1.15
C PHE A 16 -4.33 -14.84 1.32
N THR A 17 -3.76 -14.17 0.34
CA THR A 17 -2.41 -13.62 0.43
C THR A 17 -2.46 -12.17 0.95
N ALA A 18 -2.04 -11.96 2.20
CA ALA A 18 -1.96 -10.64 2.83
C ALA A 18 -0.74 -9.84 2.37
N VAL A 19 -0.85 -8.51 2.41
CA VAL A 19 0.17 -7.59 1.88
C VAL A 19 0.62 -6.58 2.92
N GLU A 20 1.93 -6.40 3.02
CA GLU A 20 2.55 -5.30 3.78
C GLU A 20 3.27 -4.34 2.82
N ILE A 21 2.83 -3.08 2.78
CA ILE A 21 3.51 -2.03 2.02
C ILE A 21 4.62 -1.44 2.89
N LYS A 22 5.89 -1.70 2.51
CA LYS A 22 7.06 -1.21 3.24
C LYS A 22 7.35 0.26 2.98
N GLU A 23 7.22 0.67 1.72
CA GLU A 23 7.45 2.05 1.29
C GLU A 23 6.69 2.33 0.00
N LEU A 24 5.90 3.40 0.02
CA LEU A 24 5.52 4.14 -1.17
C LEU A 24 6.61 5.19 -1.35
N GLY A 25 7.40 5.09 -2.42
CA GLY A 25 8.57 5.95 -2.59
C GLY A 25 8.23 7.44 -2.46
N GLN A 26 9.21 8.26 -2.07
CA GLN A 26 9.02 9.71 -1.92
C GLN A 26 8.38 10.34 -3.17
N ILE A 27 7.14 10.82 -3.03
CA ILE A 27 6.52 11.66 -4.04
C ILE A 27 7.14 13.05 -3.89
N LYS A 28 7.89 13.47 -4.90
CA LYS A 28 8.43 14.84 -4.98
C LYS A 28 7.66 15.60 -6.03
N VAL A 29 6.96 16.63 -5.59
CA VAL A 29 6.27 17.57 -6.48
C VAL A 29 7.23 18.71 -6.76
N PHE A 30 7.40 19.08 -8.03
CA PHE A 30 8.24 20.19 -8.45
C PHE A 30 7.40 21.26 -9.15
N ASP A 31 7.77 22.52 -9.00
CA ASP A 31 7.22 23.61 -9.79
C ASP A 31 7.75 23.60 -11.23
N GLU A 32 7.23 24.50 -12.07
CA GLU A 32 7.66 24.65 -13.47
C GLU A 32 9.15 25.00 -13.63
N LYS A 33 9.80 25.43 -12.54
CA LYS A 33 11.23 25.79 -12.49
C LYS A 33 12.09 24.68 -11.85
N GLY A 34 11.48 23.56 -11.47
CA GLY A 34 12.16 22.42 -10.83
C GLY A 34 12.41 22.59 -9.33
N ASN A 35 11.81 23.58 -8.66
CA ASN A 35 11.90 23.71 -7.21
C ASN A 35 10.95 22.72 -6.54
N PRO A 36 11.38 22.03 -5.46
CA PRO A 36 10.50 21.12 -4.74
C PRO A 36 9.40 21.91 -4.01
N TYR A 37 8.15 21.51 -4.21
CA TYR A 37 7.06 21.92 -3.35
C TYR A 37 7.15 21.19 -2.02
N ARG A 38 6.71 21.88 -0.97
CA ARG A 38 6.44 21.23 0.30
C ARG A 38 5.26 20.29 0.09
N ASP A 39 5.54 19.00 0.08
CA ASP A 39 4.49 17.99 0.18
C ASP A 39 3.81 18.15 1.55
N PHE A 40 2.49 18.24 1.55
CA PHE A 40 1.68 18.35 2.77
C PHE A 40 1.32 16.98 3.35
N THR A 41 1.67 15.90 2.65
CA THR A 41 1.44 14.52 3.10
C THR A 41 2.27 14.25 4.35
N ASP A 42 1.59 13.91 5.44
CA ASP A 42 2.24 13.55 6.69
C ASP A 42 2.25 12.03 6.92
N GLN A 43 2.69 11.61 8.11
CA GLN A 43 2.75 10.18 8.45
C GLN A 43 1.36 9.52 8.53
N LEU A 44 0.32 10.25 8.94
CA LEU A 44 -1.06 9.74 8.96
C LEU A 44 -1.57 9.54 7.55
N ASP A 45 -1.32 10.50 6.66
CA ASP A 45 -1.69 10.39 5.25
C ASP A 45 -1.04 9.15 4.61
N HIS A 46 0.26 8.94 4.82
CA HIS A 46 0.95 7.74 4.32
C HIS A 46 0.33 6.44 4.83
N ARG A 47 0.02 6.35 6.12
CA ARG A 47 -0.63 5.17 6.70
C ARG A 47 -2.00 4.92 6.07
N ASN A 48 -2.79 5.98 5.89
CA ASN A 48 -4.12 5.88 5.31
C ASN A 48 -4.05 5.40 3.85
N ILE A 49 -3.13 5.97 3.06
CA ILE A 49 -2.91 5.55 1.66
C ILE A 49 -2.47 4.07 1.61
N ASN A 50 -1.53 3.66 2.47
CA ASN A 50 -1.09 2.27 2.55
C ASN A 50 -2.26 1.32 2.85
N ASN A 51 -3.08 1.65 3.85
CA ASN A 51 -4.22 0.82 4.23
C ASN A 51 -5.26 0.69 3.11
N LEU A 52 -5.51 1.78 2.37
CA LEU A 52 -6.42 1.74 1.21
C LEU A 52 -5.88 0.83 0.10
N LEU A 53 -4.57 0.93 -0.19
CA LEU A 53 -3.93 0.09 -1.20
C LEU A 53 -3.91 -1.39 -0.79
N ILE A 54 -3.54 -1.70 0.46
CA ILE A 54 -3.56 -3.06 1.01
C ILE A 54 -4.96 -3.66 0.87
N GLY A 55 -5.98 -2.97 1.39
CA GLY A 55 -7.36 -3.45 1.32
C GLY A 55 -7.86 -3.65 -0.12
N PHE A 56 -7.45 -2.79 -1.06
CA PHE A 56 -7.77 -2.98 -2.47
C PHE A 56 -7.09 -4.22 -3.07
N ILE A 57 -5.80 -4.43 -2.78
CA ILE A 57 -5.04 -5.58 -3.28
C ILE A 57 -5.62 -6.89 -2.76
N GLU A 58 -5.85 -6.99 -1.45
CA GLU A 58 -6.34 -8.20 -0.79
C GLU A 58 -7.76 -8.54 -1.22
N ARG A 59 -8.66 -7.54 -1.26
CA ARG A 59 -10.05 -7.73 -1.71
C ARG A 59 -10.14 -8.24 -3.15
N ASN A 60 -9.25 -7.78 -4.02
CA ASN A 60 -9.24 -8.15 -5.44
C ASN A 60 -8.28 -9.27 -5.77
N ARG A 61 -7.60 -9.87 -4.78
CA ARG A 61 -6.69 -11.02 -4.97
C ARG A 61 -5.58 -10.75 -6.00
N LEU A 62 -5.02 -9.54 -6.00
CA LEU A 62 -4.09 -9.11 -7.06
C LEU A 62 -2.68 -9.72 -6.96
N VAL A 63 -2.37 -10.43 -5.87
CA VAL A 63 -1.04 -10.99 -5.59
C VAL A 63 -1.10 -12.47 -5.21
N GLU A 64 -2.21 -13.16 -5.51
CA GLU A 64 -2.30 -14.60 -5.23
C GLU A 64 -1.22 -15.36 -6.01
N ALA A 65 -0.70 -16.43 -5.40
CA ALA A 65 0.26 -17.30 -6.05
C ALA A 65 -0.35 -17.92 -7.32
N VAL A 66 0.37 -17.82 -8.44
CA VAL A 66 0.04 -18.49 -9.71
C VAL A 66 0.36 -19.98 -9.62
#